data_AF-A0A847C469-F1
#
_entry.id   AF-A0A847C469-F1
#
_cell.length_a   1.000
_cell.length_b   1.000
_cell.length_c   1.000
_cell.angle_alpha   90.00
_cell.angle_beta   90.00
_cell.angle_gamma   90.00
#
_symmetry.space_group_name_H-M   'P 1'
#
loop_
_entity.id
_entity.type
_entity.pdbx_description
1 polymer ?
#
loop_
_entity_poly.entity_id
_entity_poly.type
_entity_poly.pdbx_seq_one_letter_code
_entity_poly.pdbx_strand_id
1 'polypeptide(L)'
;MKKLISALSLIIIIIVGIVSVKNMYETVPVTYDGSKTDVYALMQDPQNYDTSDADGAASVIVKQNLAKTQAVNNVTSIVFDFRGYDTMGEAFILVIAITGTAAILRKPKQRWEGD
;
A
#
# COMPACT_ATOMS: atom_id res chain seq x y z
N MET A 1 -30.71 -23.32 -6.30
CA MET A 1 -30.54 -23.07 -4.85
C MET A 1 -29.14 -22.59 -4.49
N LYS A 2 -28.06 -23.36 -4.72
CA LYS A 2 -26.68 -22.95 -4.36
C LYS A 2 -26.26 -21.58 -4.91
N LYS A 3 -26.46 -21.33 -6.22
CA LYS A 3 -26.16 -20.04 -6.86
C LYS A 3 -26.93 -18.86 -6.27
N LEU A 4 -28.19 -19.09 -5.86
CA LEU A 4 -29.05 -18.07 -5.26
C LEU A 4 -28.62 -17.73 -3.83
N ILE A 5 -28.24 -18.75 -3.05
CA ILE A 5 -27.66 -18.55 -1.71
C ILE A 5 -26.32 -17.82 -1.80
N SER A 6 -25.45 -18.18 -2.75
CA SER A 6 -24.18 -17.47 -2.98
C SER A 6 -24.40 -16.01 -3.39
N ALA A 7 -25.36 -15.74 -4.27
CA ALA A 7 -25.70 -14.37 -4.67
C ALA A 7 -26.20 -13.53 -3.49
N LEU A 8 -27.10 -14.10 -2.67
CA LEU A 8 -27.59 -13.44 -1.46
C LEU A 8 -26.47 -13.15 -0.45
N SER A 9 -25.55 -14.10 -0.26
CA SER A 9 -24.38 -13.91 0.62
C SER A 9 -23.48 -12.76 0.15
N LEU A 10 -23.19 -12.70 -1.16
CA LEU A 10 -22.39 -11.60 -1.73
C LEU A 10 -23.07 -10.24 -1.55
N ILE A 11 -24.39 -10.17 -1.74
CA ILE A 11 -25.16 -8.95 -1.51
C ILE A 11 -25.05 -8.50 -0.05
N ILE A 12 -25.19 -9.42 0.91
CA ILE A 12 -25.06 -9.12 2.33
C ILE A 12 -23.65 -8.60 2.65
N ILE A 13 -22.60 -9.26 2.15
CA ILE A 13 -21.21 -8.84 2.36
C ILE A 13 -20.98 -7.43 1.79
N ILE A 14 -21.51 -7.13 0.60
CA ILE A 14 -21.37 -5.81 -0.02
C ILE A 14 -22.08 -4.75 0.82
N ILE A 15 -23.32 -5.00 1.27
CA ILE A 15 -24.08 -4.05 2.10
C ILE A 15 -23.34 -3.79 3.41
N VAL A 16 -22.88 -4.83 4.09
CA VAL A 16 -22.11 -4.70 5.33
C VAL A 16 -20.81 -3.94 5.08
N GLY A 17 -20.11 -4.23 3.98
CA GLY A 17 -18.91 -3.51 3.58
C GLY A 17 -19.14 -2.01 3.38
N ILE A 18 -20.19 -1.64 2.64
CA ILE A 18 -20.55 -0.22 2.41
C ILE A 18 -20.88 0.48 3.73
N VAL A 19 -21.69 -0.14 4.58
CA VAL A 19 -22.04 0.42 5.90
C VAL A 19 -20.79 0.59 6.77
N SER A 20 -19.88 -0.39 6.75
CA SER A 20 -18.64 -0.35 7.52
C SER A 20 -17.71 0.77 7.05
N VAL A 21 -17.55 0.94 5.74
CA VAL A 21 -16.74 2.02 5.16
C VAL A 21 -17.35 3.39 5.47
N LYS A 22 -18.68 3.54 5.36
CA LYS A 22 -19.36 4.78 5.73
C LYS A 22 -19.15 5.14 7.20
N ASN A 23 -19.35 4.17 8.10
CA ASN A 23 -19.12 4.38 9.53
C ASN A 23 -17.67 4.75 9.83
N MET A 24 -16.70 4.11 9.16
CA MET A 24 -15.29 4.45 9.28
C MET A 24 -15.01 5.90 8.84
N TYR A 25 -15.55 6.31 7.70
CA TYR A 25 -15.39 7.68 7.18
C TYR A 25 -15.98 8.73 8.12
N GLU A 26 -17.13 8.46 8.73
CA GLU A 26 -17.81 9.40 9.63
C GLU A 26 -17.21 9.43 11.05
N THR A 27 -16.63 8.32 11.52
CA THR A 27 -16.23 8.16 12.93
C THR A 27 -14.72 8.31 13.14
N VAL A 28 -13.89 7.95 12.15
CA VAL A 28 -12.43 7.98 12.30
C VAL A 28 -11.90 9.33 11.81
N PRO A 29 -11.38 10.21 12.69
CA PRO A 29 -10.78 11.45 12.26
C PRO A 29 -9.51 11.18 11.45
N VAL A 30 -9.26 12.01 10.44
CA VAL A 30 -7.99 11.99 9.72
C VAL A 30 -6.91 12.49 10.66
N THR A 31 -5.98 11.61 11.00
CA THR A 31 -4.85 11.92 11.88
C THR A 31 -3.96 13.04 11.33
N TYR A 32 -3.53 12.92 10.07
CA TYR A 32 -2.62 13.89 9.46
C TYR A 32 -2.79 13.86 7.95
N ASP A 33 -3.16 14.99 7.36
CA ASP A 33 -3.42 15.12 5.92
C ASP A 33 -2.32 15.93 5.18
N GLY A 34 -1.56 16.76 5.91
CA GLY A 34 -0.47 17.55 5.32
C GLY A 34 -0.89 18.59 4.27
N SER A 35 -2.18 18.72 3.94
CA SER A 35 -2.74 19.59 2.90
C SER A 35 -2.50 21.10 3.13
N LYS A 36 -2.26 21.50 4.38
CA LYS A 36 -1.97 22.89 4.76
C LYS A 36 -0.46 23.20 4.78
N THR A 37 0.38 22.24 4.42
CA THR A 37 1.83 22.39 4.51
C THR A 37 2.40 23.01 3.24
N ASP A 38 3.17 24.09 3.38
CA ASP A 38 3.89 24.69 2.26
C ASP A 38 5.11 23.84 1.89
N VAL A 39 5.05 23.22 0.72
CA VAL A 39 6.12 22.35 0.20
C VAL A 39 7.43 23.12 -0.03
N TYR A 40 7.36 24.39 -0.43
CA TYR A 40 8.57 25.19 -0.66
C TYR A 40 9.25 25.55 0.66
N ALA A 41 8.47 25.91 1.68
CA ALA A 41 8.99 26.15 3.02
C ALA A 41 9.61 24.88 3.62
N LEU A 42 8.96 23.71 3.44
CA LEU A 42 9.48 22.41 3.86
C LEU A 42 10.83 22.04 3.22
N MET A 43 11.05 22.42 1.96
CA MET A 43 12.34 22.15 1.30
C MET A 43 13.48 23.00 1.89
N GLN A 44 13.16 24.19 2.42
CA GLN A 44 14.14 25.07 3.04
C GLN A 44 14.39 24.68 4.51
N ASP A 45 13.32 24.35 5.22
CA ASP A 45 13.37 23.90 6.62
C ASP A 45 12.50 22.64 6.81
N PRO A 46 13.10 21.44 6.62
CA PRO A 46 12.38 20.17 6.72
C PRO A 46 11.83 19.83 8.10
N GLN A 47 12.20 20.58 9.14
CA GLN A 47 11.76 20.36 10.51
C GLN A 47 10.64 21.33 10.94
N ASN A 48 10.37 22.35 10.13
CA ASN A 48 9.49 23.44 10.50
C ASN A 48 8.17 23.37 9.77
N TYR A 49 7.29 22.50 10.28
CA TYR A 49 5.91 22.40 9.83
C TYR A 49 5.02 21.88 10.95
N ASP A 50 3.72 22.20 10.85
CA ASP A 50 2.75 21.84 11.87
C ASP A 50 2.49 20.34 11.88
N THR A 51 2.75 19.72 13.03
CA THR A 51 2.55 18.29 13.29
C THR A 51 1.69 18.06 14.54
N SER A 52 0.92 19.08 14.96
CA SER A 52 0.08 19.06 16.16
C SER A 52 -1.08 18.07 16.06
N ASP A 53 -1.72 18.01 14.88
CA ASP A 53 -2.82 17.08 14.61
C ASP A 53 -2.34 15.62 14.47
N ALA A 54 -1.05 15.40 14.18
CA ALA A 54 -0.52 14.07 13.93
C ALA A 54 -0.50 13.21 15.21
N ASP A 55 -1.14 12.04 15.13
CA ASP A 55 -1.25 11.02 16.16
C ASP A 55 -0.70 9.65 15.70
N GLY A 56 -0.65 8.69 16.64
CA GLY A 56 -0.31 7.30 16.34
C GLY A 56 0.99 7.11 15.56
N ALA A 57 0.99 6.17 14.61
CA ALA A 57 2.15 5.89 13.76
C ALA A 57 2.49 7.05 12.81
N ALA A 58 1.49 7.81 12.38
CA ALA A 58 1.69 8.98 11.50
C ALA A 58 2.55 10.04 12.22
N SER A 59 2.30 10.30 13.51
CA SER A 59 3.10 11.24 14.30
C SER A 59 4.59 10.90 14.34
N VAL A 60 4.91 9.60 14.45
CA VAL A 60 6.29 9.10 14.49
C VAL A 60 6.96 9.27 13.14
N ILE A 61 6.26 8.88 12.06
CA ILE A 61 6.77 9.01 10.70
C ILE A 61 7.04 10.48 10.40
N VAL A 62 6.05 11.34 10.59
CA VAL A 62 6.14 12.76 10.25
C VAL A 62 7.28 13.43 11.03
N LYS A 63 7.42 13.18 12.33
CA LYS A 63 8.45 13.81 13.17
C LYS A 63 9.85 13.23 13.01
N GLN A 64 9.98 11.93 12.70
CA GLN A 64 11.27 11.23 12.76
C GLN A 64 11.77 10.71 11.42
N ASN A 65 10.98 10.80 10.35
CA ASN A 65 11.32 10.25 9.03
C ASN A 65 12.72 10.68 8.59
N LEU A 66 12.95 11.99 8.41
CA LEU A 66 14.20 12.49 7.87
C LEU A 66 15.42 12.05 8.70
N ALA A 67 15.30 12.05 10.04
CA ALA A 67 16.38 11.62 10.92
C ALA A 67 16.68 10.11 10.80
N LYS A 68 15.66 9.27 10.59
CA LYS A 68 15.79 7.80 10.57
C LYS A 68 16.10 7.22 9.20
N THR A 69 15.63 7.85 8.13
CA THR A 69 15.66 7.28 6.77
C THR A 69 16.44 8.14 5.77
N GLN A 70 16.74 9.40 6.12
CA GLN A 70 17.33 10.41 5.23
C GLN A 70 16.47 10.72 3.98
N ALA A 71 15.23 10.21 3.93
CA ALA A 71 14.30 10.51 2.85
C ALA A 71 13.47 11.75 3.19
N VAL A 72 13.48 12.75 2.28
CA VAL A 72 12.62 13.94 2.40
C VAL A 72 11.15 13.60 2.19
N ASN A 73 10.86 12.60 1.36
CA ASN A 73 9.50 12.15 1.10
C ASN A 73 9.06 11.06 2.09
N ASN A 74 8.07 11.37 2.92
CA ASN A 74 7.50 10.43 3.89
C ASN A 74 6.86 9.20 3.24
N VAL A 75 6.25 9.33 2.05
CA VAL A 75 5.64 8.17 1.37
C VAL A 75 6.72 7.19 0.91
N THR A 76 7.81 7.71 0.34
CA THR A 76 8.93 6.89 -0.11
C THR A 76 9.55 6.13 1.06
N SER A 77 9.75 6.78 2.20
CA SER A 77 10.31 6.11 3.38
C SER A 77 9.36 5.11 4.03
N ILE A 78 8.05 5.34 3.97
CA ILE A 78 7.08 4.33 4.42
C ILE A 78 7.25 3.07 3.57
N VAL A 79 7.25 3.21 2.25
CA VAL A 79 7.24 2.09 1.31
C VAL A 79 8.59 1.36 1.28
N PHE A 80 9.72 2.07 1.38
CA PHE A 80 11.05 1.45 1.24
C PHE A 80 11.80 1.22 2.56
N ASP A 81 11.58 2.04 3.59
CA ASP A 81 12.30 1.92 4.87
C ASP A 81 11.41 1.27 5.95
N PHE A 82 10.36 1.97 6.39
CA PHE A 82 9.52 1.50 7.51
C PHE A 82 8.74 0.23 7.19
N ARG A 83 8.27 0.09 5.94
CA ARG A 83 7.51 -1.07 5.45
C ARG A 83 8.14 -1.69 4.19
N GLY A 84 9.47 -1.61 4.09
CA GLY A 84 10.23 -2.17 2.96
C GLY A 84 9.97 -3.65 2.71
N TYR A 85 9.66 -4.43 3.76
CA TYR A 85 9.31 -5.85 3.61
C TYR A 85 8.01 -6.08 2.84
N ASP A 86 7.01 -5.21 2.98
CA ASP A 86 5.74 -5.32 2.24
C ASP A 86 5.99 -5.08 0.74
N THR A 87 6.76 -4.04 0.38
CA THR A 87 7.13 -3.72 -1.00
C THR A 87 8.06 -4.76 -1.63
N MET A 88 9.00 -5.32 -0.86
CA MET A 88 9.80 -6.45 -1.31
C MET A 88 8.91 -7.67 -1.60
N GLY A 89 7.89 -7.91 -0.77
CA GLY A 89 6.87 -8.94 -1.00
C GLY A 89 6.10 -8.73 -2.30
N GLU A 90 5.66 -7.50 -2.59
CA GLU A 90 5.02 -7.14 -3.86
C GLU A 90 5.91 -7.44 -5.06
N ALA A 91 7.20 -7.08 -4.98
CA ALA A 91 8.18 -7.38 -6.02
C ALA A 91 8.31 -8.90 -6.23
N PHE A 92 8.35 -9.70 -5.16
CA PHE A 92 8.36 -11.16 -5.28
C PHE A 92 7.09 -11.71 -5.92
N ILE A 93 5.92 -11.20 -5.57
CA ILE A 93 4.65 -11.59 -6.21
C ILE A 93 4.72 -11.35 -7.72
N LEU A 94 5.22 -10.18 -8.16
CA LEU A 94 5.38 -9.86 -9.58
C LEU A 94 6.39 -10.79 -10.28
N VAL A 95 7.54 -11.05 -9.64
CA VAL A 95 8.55 -11.98 -10.18
C VAL A 95 7.98 -13.39 -10.33
N ILE A 96 7.26 -13.89 -9.31
CA ILE A 96 6.62 -15.21 -9.34
C ILE A 96 5.53 -15.25 -10.42
N ALA A 97 4.73 -14.20 -10.56
CA ALA A 97 3.71 -14.11 -11.61
C ALA A 97 4.35 -14.19 -13.00
N ILE A 98 5.38 -13.39 -13.28
CA ILE A 98 6.06 -13.38 -14.57
C ILE A 98 6.76 -14.71 -14.86
N THR A 99 7.52 -15.23 -13.89
CA THR A 99 8.25 -16.49 -14.06
C THR A 99 7.30 -17.68 -14.19
N GLY A 100 6.20 -17.71 -13.44
CA GLY A 100 5.14 -18.71 -13.55
C GLY A 100 4.44 -18.66 -14.91
N THR A 101 4.06 -17.48 -15.38
CA THR A 101 3.50 -17.31 -16.73
C THR A 101 4.49 -17.73 -17.81
N ALA A 102 5.75 -17.34 -17.71
CA ALA A 102 6.79 -17.73 -18.67
C ALA A 102 7.02 -19.25 -18.70
N ALA A 103 6.98 -19.92 -17.55
CA ALA A 103 7.12 -21.38 -17.47
C ALA A 103 5.94 -22.10 -18.16
N ILE A 104 4.71 -21.63 -17.97
CA ILE A 104 3.50 -22.21 -18.57
C ILE A 104 3.47 -21.99 -20.09
N LEU A 105 3.83 -20.78 -20.55
CA LEU A 105 3.81 -20.42 -21.97
C LEU A 105 5.06 -20.86 -22.75
N ARG A 106 6.06 -21.42 -22.08
CA ARG A 106 7.30 -21.86 -22.74
C ARG A 106 6.99 -22.94 -23.77
N LYS A 107 7.53 -22.78 -24.99
CA LYS A 107 7.44 -23.82 -26.02
C LYS A 107 8.04 -25.15 -25.52
N PRO A 108 7.41 -26.29 -25.82
CA PRO A 108 7.99 -27.59 -25.52
C PRO A 108 9.33 -27.71 -26.26
N LYS A 109 10.34 -28.23 -25.56
CA LYS A 109 11.62 -28.54 -26.18
C LYS A 109 11.36 -29.65 -27.21
N GLN A 110 11.61 -29.38 -28.49
CA GLN A 110 11.58 -30.45 -29.50
C GLN A 110 12.59 -31.51 -29.06
N ARG A 111 12.10 -32.74 -28.93
CA ARG A 111 12.95 -33.89 -28.63
C ARG A 111 13.82 -34.09 -29.86
N TRP A 112 15.14 -34.05 -29.68
CA TRP A 112 16.07 -34.39 -30.75
C TRP A 112 15.86 -35.86 -31.08
N GLU A 113 15.22 -36.11 -32.21
CA GLU A 113 15.17 -37.41 -32.89
C GLU A 113 16.47 -37.43 -33.71
N GLY A 114 17.51 -38.06 -33.17
CA GLY A 114 18.76 -38.21 -33.91
C GLY A 114 18.55 -39.12 -35.11
N ASP A 115 19.19 -38.77 -36.24
CA ASP A 115 19.27 -39.59 -37.46
C ASP A 115 20.17 -40.83 -37.25
#